data_AF-A0A5J4PDA5-F1
#
_entry.id   AF-A0A5J4PDA5-F1
#
_cell.length_a   1.000
_cell.length_b   1.000
_cell.length_c   1.000
_cell.angle_alpha   90.00
_cell.angle_beta   90.00
_cell.angle_gamma   90.00
#
_symmetry.space_group_name_H-M   'P 1'
#
loop_
_entity.id
_entity.type
_entity.pdbx_description
1 polymer ?
#
loop_
_entity_poly.entity_id
_entity_poly.type
_entity_poly.pdbx_seq_one_letter_code
_entity_poly.pdbx_strand_id
1 'polypeptide(L)' 'MPVIAEFTDDAGNDVMQQVIEHNYNQIKVDVKQIVADELKRIAEEPELQHLIKKE' A
#
# COMPACT_ATOMS: atom_id res chain seq x y z
N MET A 1 23.52 -6.97 -5.78
CA MET A 1 22.42 -6.64 -4.84
C MET A 1 21.31 -6.01 -5.66
N PRO A 2 20.03 -6.35 -5.44
CA PRO A 2 18.94 -5.69 -6.16
C PRO A 2 18.93 -4.22 -5.74
N VAL A 3 18.93 -3.33 -6.73
CA VAL A 3 18.76 -1.90 -6.50
C VAL A 3 17.29 -1.71 -6.16
N ILE A 4 17.00 -1.29 -4.93
CA ILE A 4 15.62 -1.11 -4.43
C ILE A 4 14.96 0.12 -5.10
N ALA A 5 15.75 1.13 -5.49
CA ALA A 5 15.38 2.23 -6.39
C ALA A 5 16.64 2.98 -6.86
N GLU A 6 16.65 3.44 -8.12
CA GLU A 6 17.61 4.43 -8.62
C GLU A 6 17.05 5.83 -8.32
N PHE A 7 17.80 6.66 -7.59
CA PHE A 7 17.35 7.98 -7.13
C PHE A 7 17.83 9.12 -8.02
N THR A 8 18.16 8.79 -9.26
CA THR A 8 18.63 9.73 -10.27
C THR A 8 17.70 9.61 -11.47
N ASP A 9 17.16 10.73 -11.93
CA ASP A 9 16.39 10.74 -13.17
C ASP A 9 17.30 10.58 -14.40
N ASP A 10 16.70 10.43 -15.58
CA ASP A 10 17.43 10.28 -16.86
C ASP A 10 18.34 11.48 -17.19
N ALA A 11 18.15 12.63 -16.53
CA ALA A 11 18.95 13.83 -16.69
C ALA A 11 20.04 14.00 -15.62
N GLY A 12 20.17 13.06 -14.69
CA GLY A 12 21.18 13.10 -13.63
C GLY A 12 20.74 13.84 -12.35
N ASN A 13 19.49 14.25 -12.22
CA ASN A 13 19.00 14.98 -11.05
C ASN A 13 18.58 14.03 -9.93
N ASP A 14 18.83 14.45 -8.68
CA ASP A 14 18.38 13.74 -7.48
C ASP A 14 16.84 13.83 -7.34
N VAL A 15 16.18 12.68 -7.46
CA VAL A 15 14.73 12.52 -7.29
C VAL A 15 14.37 11.74 -6.03
N MET A 16 15.32 11.56 -5.11
CA MET A 16 15.19 10.70 -3.94
C MET A 16 13.92 11.00 -3.13
N GLN A 17 13.70 12.28 -2.80
CA GLN A 17 12.53 12.67 -1.99
C GLN A 17 11.21 12.38 -2.71
N GLN A 18 11.12 12.74 -3.99
CA GLN A 18 9.91 12.55 -4.80
C GLN A 18 9.56 11.07 -4.94
N VAL A 19 10.56 10.22 -5.20
CA VAL A 19 10.39 8.77 -5.33
C VAL A 19 9.95 8.16 -3.99
N ILE A 20 10.59 8.55 -2.88
CA ILE A 20 10.20 8.06 -1.54
C ILE A 20 8.76 8.47 -1.20
N GLU A 21 8.41 9.74 -1.44
CA GLU A 21 7.06 10.25 -1.16
C GLU A 21 6.00 9.55 -2.03
N HIS A 22 6.29 9.38 -3.33
CA HIS A 22 5.41 8.66 -4.24
C HIS A 22 5.17 7.22 -3.79
N ASN A 23 6.24 6.48 -3.51
CA ASN A 23 6.17 5.10 -3.05
C ASN A 23 5.40 4.99 -1.74
N TYR A 24 5.70 5.86 -0.77
CA TYR A 24 4.99 5.87 0.50
C TYR A 24 3.49 6.12 0.32
N ASN A 25 3.12 7.11 -0.50
CA ASN A 25 1.73 7.44 -0.76
C ASN A 25 0.99 6.30 -1.46
N GLN A 26 1.62 5.67 -2.46
CA GLN A 26 1.05 4.55 -3.18
C GLN A 26 0.84 3.35 -2.26
N ILE A 27 1.89 2.92 -1.54
CA ILE A 27 1.80 1.80 -0.58
C ILE A 27 0.71 2.07 0.46
N LYS A 28 0.59 3.31 0.94
CA LYS A 28 -0.43 3.68 1.92
C LYS A 28 -1.85 3.54 1.35
N VAL A 29 -2.07 3.89 0.09
CA VAL A 29 -3.36 3.69 -0.59
C VAL A 29 -3.63 2.20 -0.78
N ASP A 30 -2.65 1.46 -1.26
CA ASP A 30 -2.76 0.02 -1.52
C ASP A 30 -3.09 -0.75 -0.25
N VAL A 31 -2.41 -0.46 0.87
CA VAL A 31 -2.68 -1.08 2.17
C VAL A 31 -4.10 -0.78 2.64
N LYS A 32 -4.58 0.45 2.48
CA LYS A 32 -5.97 0.79 2.84
C LYS A 32 -6.97 0.03 1.99
N GLN A 33 -6.71 -0.10 0.69
CA GLN A 33 -7.58 -0.83 -0.22
C GLN A 33 -7.62 -2.32 0.14
N ILE A 34 -6.47 -2.95 0.39
CA ILE A 34 -6.37 -4.34 0.85
C ILE A 34 -7.19 -4.55 2.12
N VAL A 35 -7.05 -3.67 3.12
CA VAL A 35 -7.83 -3.78 4.36
C VAL A 35 -9.33 -3.65 4.10
N ALA A 36 -9.76 -2.72 3.24
CA ALA A 36 -11.17 -2.54 2.90
C ALA A 36 -11.74 -3.76 2.16
N ASP A 37 -11.00 -4.30 1.21
CA ASP A 37 -11.39 -5.50 0.45
C ASP A 37 -11.45 -6.72 1.36
N GLU A 38 -10.51 -6.86 2.28
CA GLU A 38 -10.48 -7.94 3.27
C GLU A 38 -11.68 -7.87 4.21
N LEU A 39 -12.00 -6.68 4.72
CA LEU A 39 -13.18 -6.45 5.55
C LEU A 39 -14.47 -6.79 4.81
N LYS A 40 -14.55 -6.44 3.52
CA LYS A 40 -15.68 -6.81 2.67
C LYS A 40 -15.77 -8.32 2.49
N ARG A 41 -14.66 -9.00 2.18
CA ARG A 41 -14.63 -10.46 2.03
C ARG A 41 -15.07 -11.17 3.32
N ILE A 42 -14.54 -10.73 4.47
CA ILE A 42 -14.92 -11.23 5.79
C ILE A 42 -16.42 -11.01 6.06
N ALA A 43 -16.99 -9.88 5.64
CA ALA A 43 -18.42 -9.60 5.80
C ALA A 43 -19.30 -10.51 4.93
N GLU A 44 -18.82 -10.89 3.75
CA GLU A 44 -19.53 -11.77 2.81
C GLU A 44 -19.44 -13.27 3.20
N GLU A 45 -18.46 -13.66 4.00
CA GLU A 45 -18.26 -15.04 4.47
C GLU A 45 -18.89 -15.27 5.86
N PRO A 46 -20.01 -16.04 5.98
CA PRO A 46 -20.72 -16.22 7.25
C PRO A 46 -19.84 -16.76 8.39
N GLU A 47 -18.91 -17.64 8.05
CA GLU A 47 -17.96 -18.23 9.01
C GLU A 47 -16.95 -17.22 9.54
N LEU A 48 -16.65 -16.13 8.80
CA LEU A 48 -15.66 -15.12 9.19
C LEU A 48 -16.28 -13.84 9.76
N GLN A 49 -17.58 -13.60 9.55
CA GLN A 49 -18.28 -12.39 10.01
C GLN A 49 -18.08 -12.07 11.50
N HIS A 50 -17.88 -13.09 12.34
CA HIS A 50 -17.63 -12.91 13.77
C HIS A 50 -16.30 -12.20 14.11
N LEU A 51 -15.38 -12.10 13.15
CA LEU A 51 -14.10 -11.39 13.28
C LEU A 51 -14.24 -9.87 13.13
N ILE A 52 -15.34 -9.38 12.56
CA ILE A 52 -15.60 -7.94 12.44
C ILE A 52 -15.97 -7.42 13.83
N LYS A 53 -15.11 -6.56 14.38
CA LYS A 53 -15.40 -5.86 15.64
C LYS A 53 -16.65 -5.00 15.44
N LYS A 54 -17.70 -5.30 16.20
CA LYS A 54 -18.84 -4.41 16.38
C LYS A 54 -18.43 -3.37 17.43
N GLU A 55 -18.55 -2.09 17.10
CA GLU A 55 -18.37 -0.99 18.05
C GLU A 55 -19.42 -1.01 19.17
#